data_AF-A0AA42NIQ6-F1
#
_entry.id   AF-A0AA42NIQ6-F1
#
_cell.length_a   1.000
_cell.length_b   1.000
_cell.length_c   1.000
_cell.angle_alpha   90.00
_cell.angle_beta   90.00
_cell.angle_gamma   90.00
#
_symmetry.space_group_name_H-M   'P 1'
#
loop_
_entity.id
_entity.type
_entity.pdbx_description
1 polymer ?
#
loop_
_entity_poly.entity_id
_entity_poly.type
_entity_poly.pdbx_seq_one_letter_code
_entity_poly.pdbx_strand_id
1 'polypeptide(L)'
;MTHQVATRNIALSLLLCSATVAPLAQAADDDPIRMIIKQYDRDLYSTMDDLLYIRTHQCLEPAYSENAILFYIPYSDDNKLQFSSKVECKVLELYDRGAHYSKEGR
;
A
#
# COMPACT_ATOMS: atom_id res chain seq x y z
N MET A 1 -43.51 -69.10 4.65
CA MET A 1 -42.31 -69.76 4.10
C MET A 1 -41.49 -68.71 3.37
N THR A 2 -40.30 -68.42 3.90
CA THR A 2 -39.04 -67.97 3.24
C THR A 2 -39.16 -67.22 1.90
N HIS A 3 -38.59 -66.02 1.72
CA HIS A 3 -37.14 -65.79 1.66
C HIS A 3 -36.75 -64.31 1.91
N GLN A 4 -35.61 -64.14 2.60
CA GLN A 4 -34.73 -62.96 2.57
C GLN A 4 -34.34 -62.60 1.12
N VAL A 5 -33.92 -61.35 0.88
CA VAL A 5 -32.52 -61.00 0.57
C VAL A 5 -32.37 -59.48 0.76
N ALA A 6 -31.64 -59.12 1.82
CA ALA A 6 -31.13 -57.79 2.04
C ALA A 6 -30.06 -57.49 0.97
N THR A 7 -30.32 -56.51 0.11
CA THR A 7 -29.35 -56.04 -0.88
C THR A 7 -28.64 -54.81 -0.32
N ARG A 8 -27.32 -54.97 -0.18
CA ARG A 8 -26.35 -54.00 0.34
C ARG A 8 -26.24 -52.83 -0.62
N ASN A 9 -26.64 -51.63 -0.20
CA ASN A 9 -26.18 -50.40 -0.82
C ASN A 9 -25.04 -49.83 0.03
N ILE A 10 -23.80 -50.16 -0.36
CA ILE A 10 -22.59 -49.54 0.17
C ILE A 10 -22.53 -48.14 -0.43
N ALA A 11 -23.04 -47.15 0.29
CA ALA A 11 -22.85 -45.76 -0.08
C ALA A 11 -21.42 -45.34 0.32
N LEU A 12 -20.55 -45.31 -0.69
CA LEU A 12 -19.29 -44.57 -0.68
C LEU A 12 -19.59 -43.09 -0.39
N SER A 13 -18.97 -42.52 0.64
CA SER A 13 -18.84 -41.07 0.78
C SER A 13 -17.55 -40.75 1.53
N LEU A 14 -16.44 -40.79 0.79
CA LEU A 14 -15.29 -39.95 1.10
C LEU A 14 -15.73 -38.49 0.88
N LEU A 15 -15.62 -37.65 1.90
CA LEU A 15 -15.35 -36.24 1.68
C LEU A 15 -14.38 -35.77 2.75
N LEU A 16 -13.13 -35.67 2.30
CA LEU A 16 -12.01 -35.07 3.00
C LEU A 16 -12.40 -33.66 3.44
N CYS A 17 -12.44 -33.41 4.74
CA CYS A 17 -12.35 -32.05 5.27
C CYS A 17 -10.91 -31.56 5.06
N SER A 18 -10.59 -31.14 3.84
CA SER A 18 -9.40 -30.32 3.58
C SER A 18 -9.63 -28.99 4.29
N ALA A 19 -9.03 -28.86 5.47
CA ALA A 19 -8.91 -27.59 6.17
C ALA A 19 -8.17 -26.62 5.24
N THR A 20 -8.93 -25.71 4.63
CA THR A 20 -8.37 -24.59 3.89
C THR A 20 -7.75 -23.66 4.93
N VAL A 21 -6.46 -23.83 5.19
CA VAL A 21 -5.62 -22.78 5.78
C VAL A 21 -5.62 -21.64 4.78
N ALA A 22 -6.49 -20.65 4.99
CA ALA A 22 -6.46 -19.41 4.25
C ALA A 22 -5.08 -18.76 4.50
N PRO A 23 -4.34 -18.36 3.44
CA PRO A 23 -3.17 -17.56 3.66
C PRO A 23 -3.64 -16.20 4.21
N LEU A 24 -3.21 -15.88 5.44
CA LEU A 24 -3.26 -14.52 5.96
C LEU A 24 -2.39 -13.69 5.02
N ALA A 25 -3.00 -13.02 4.06
CA ALA A 25 -2.37 -11.95 3.32
C ALA A 25 -2.02 -10.87 4.35
N GLN A 26 -0.77 -10.86 4.80
CA GLN A 26 -0.20 -9.73 5.50
C GLN A 26 -0.12 -8.61 4.46
N ALA A 27 -1.14 -7.74 4.47
CA ALA A 27 -0.99 -6.43 3.87
C ALA A 27 0.19 -5.78 4.58
N ALA A 28 1.29 -5.53 3.86
CA ALA A 28 2.34 -4.65 4.32
C ALA A 28 1.69 -3.27 4.49
N ASP A 29 1.37 -2.90 5.72
CA ASP A 29 0.93 -1.55 6.07
C ASP A 29 2.21 -0.72 6.13
N ASP A 30 2.55 -0.06 5.01
CA ASP A 30 3.71 0.83 4.99
C ASP A 30 3.40 2.04 5.89
N ASP A 31 4.20 2.19 6.95
CA ASP A 31 4.04 3.26 7.92
C ASP A 31 4.14 4.65 7.25
N PRO A 32 3.27 5.60 7.59
CA PRO A 32 3.31 6.94 7.01
C PRO A 32 4.59 7.69 7.39
N ILE A 33 5.20 8.36 6.41
CA ILE A 33 6.49 9.04 6.56
C ILE A 33 6.27 10.50 6.96
N ARG A 34 6.84 10.92 8.09
CA ARG A 34 6.81 12.32 8.54
C ARG A 34 8.03 13.06 8.00
N MET A 35 7.80 14.27 7.49
CA MET A 35 8.84 15.06 6.83
C MET A 35 8.59 16.56 6.95
N ILE A 36 9.65 17.33 6.72
CA ILE A 36 9.56 18.79 6.57
C ILE A 36 9.73 19.11 5.09
N ILE A 37 8.77 19.84 4.54
CA ILE A 37 8.71 20.14 3.10
C ILE A 37 8.69 21.64 2.80
N LYS A 38 9.05 21.96 1.56
CA LYS A 38 8.89 23.27 0.95
C LYS A 38 8.24 23.10 -0.42
N GLN A 39 7.47 24.10 -0.84
CA GLN A 39 6.96 24.19 -2.20
C GLN A 39 8.13 24.52 -3.13
N TYR A 40 8.27 23.73 -4.18
CA TYR A 40 9.31 23.90 -5.20
C TYR A 40 8.73 24.48 -6.50
N ASP A 41 7.55 23.99 -6.91
CA ASP A 41 6.75 24.52 -8.02
C ASP A 41 5.26 24.37 -7.68
N ARG A 42 4.36 24.85 -8.53
CA ARG A 42 2.91 24.92 -8.30
C ARG A 42 2.33 23.63 -7.71
N ASP A 43 2.67 22.49 -8.32
CA ASP A 43 2.16 21.16 -7.95
C ASP A 43 3.30 20.22 -7.49
N LEU A 44 4.46 20.79 -7.09
CA LEU A 44 5.67 20.05 -6.75
C LEU A 44 6.23 20.53 -5.42
N TYR A 45 6.39 19.58 -4.50
CA TYR A 45 6.98 19.81 -3.19
C TYR A 45 8.32 19.08 -3.09
N SER A 46 9.16 19.51 -2.16
CA SER A 46 10.44 18.87 -1.88
C SER A 46 10.70 18.81 -0.38
N THR A 47 11.46 17.82 0.07
CA THR A 47 12.04 17.84 1.41
C THR A 47 13.03 19.00 1.56
N MET A 48 13.28 19.44 2.79
CA MET A 48 14.19 20.57 3.05
C MET A 48 15.61 20.37 2.53
N ASP A 49 16.06 19.12 2.41
CA ASP A 49 17.37 18.70 1.89
C ASP A 49 17.41 18.48 0.37
N ASP A 50 16.29 18.71 -0.34
CA ASP A 50 16.16 18.52 -1.79
C ASP A 50 16.46 17.08 -2.27
N LEU A 51 16.33 16.08 -1.37
CA LEU A 51 16.54 14.67 -1.71
C LEU A 51 15.28 13.99 -2.24
N LEU A 52 14.09 14.38 -1.79
CA LEU A 52 12.82 13.80 -2.23
C LEU A 52 11.92 14.88 -2.82
N TYR A 53 11.44 14.66 -4.04
CA TYR A 53 10.44 15.50 -4.70
C TYR A 53 9.11 14.77 -4.79
N ILE A 54 8.02 15.50 -4.53
CA ILE A 54 6.67 14.96 -4.40
C ILE A 54 5.77 15.73 -5.38
N ARG A 55 5.38 15.07 -6.47
CA ARG A 55 4.45 15.64 -7.45
C ARG A 55 3.02 15.35 -7.02
N THR A 56 2.19 16.37 -7.01
CA THR A 56 0.79 16.29 -6.57
C THR A 56 -0.17 16.61 -7.72
N HIS A 57 -1.45 16.26 -7.55
CA HIS A 57 -2.50 16.65 -8.48
C HIS A 57 -3.16 17.97 -8.05
N GLN A 58 -2.82 19.08 -8.72
CA GLN A 58 -3.45 20.38 -8.54
C GLN A 58 -3.49 20.87 -7.08
N CYS A 59 -2.43 20.60 -6.31
CA CYS A 59 -2.35 20.98 -4.91
C CYS A 59 -1.63 22.31 -4.76
N LEU A 60 -2.36 23.34 -4.38
CA LEU A 60 -1.87 24.72 -4.27
C LEU A 60 -1.61 25.15 -2.81
N GLU A 61 -1.43 24.21 -1.90
CA GLU A 61 -1.18 24.51 -0.49
C GLU A 61 0.23 25.10 -0.34
N PRO A 62 0.37 26.35 0.13
CA PRO A 62 1.68 26.96 0.29
C PRO A 62 2.47 26.25 1.40
N ALA A 63 3.75 25.97 1.15
CA ALA A 63 4.62 25.32 2.12
C ALA A 63 6.01 25.93 2.14
N TYR A 64 6.48 26.32 3.33
CA TYR A 64 7.86 26.71 3.59
C TYR A 64 8.28 26.18 4.95
N SER A 65 9.15 25.16 4.96
CA SER A 65 9.52 24.44 6.19
C SER A 65 8.30 23.87 6.94
N GLU A 66 7.36 23.29 6.19
CA GLU A 66 6.07 22.81 6.68
C GLU A 66 6.14 21.34 7.10
N ASN A 67 5.50 20.99 8.22
CA ASN A 67 5.39 19.60 8.65
C ASN A 67 4.33 18.86 7.84
N ALA A 68 4.71 17.75 7.20
CA ALA A 68 3.81 16.94 6.41
C ALA A 68 3.94 15.44 6.70
N ILE A 69 2.89 14.70 6.36
CA ILE A 69 2.84 13.25 6.45
C ILE A 69 2.57 12.70 5.04
N LEU A 70 3.48 11.88 4.54
CA LEU A 70 3.36 11.18 3.27
C LEU A 70 2.82 9.77 3.53
N PHE A 71 1.69 9.46 2.91
CA PHE A 71 1.13 8.12 2.81
C PHE A 71 1.43 7.63 1.39
N TYR A 72 2.35 6.68 1.26
CA TYR A 72 2.80 6.21 -0.04
C TYR A 72 2.97 4.69 -0.06
N ILE A 73 2.23 4.05 -0.96
CA ILE A 73 2.37 2.64 -1.32
C ILE A 73 2.65 2.62 -2.83
N PRO A 74 3.71 1.93 -3.30
CA PRO A 74 4.01 1.81 -4.72
C PRO A 74 2.79 1.33 -5.52
N TYR A 75 2.50 2.02 -6.63
CA TYR A 75 1.35 1.74 -7.52
C TYR A 75 -0.05 1.92 -6.90
N SER A 76 -0.15 2.48 -5.69
CA SER A 76 -1.44 2.81 -5.08
C SER A 76 -2.02 4.11 -5.62
N ASP A 77 -3.33 4.14 -5.80
CA ASP A 77 -4.10 5.34 -6.20
C ASP A 77 -4.44 6.25 -5.01
N ASP A 78 -4.29 5.75 -3.79
CA ASP A 78 -4.65 6.40 -2.52
C ASP A 78 -3.47 7.19 -1.91
N ASN A 79 -2.37 7.31 -2.65
CA ASN A 79 -1.19 8.03 -2.22
C ASN A 79 -1.50 9.50 -1.98
N LYS A 80 -1.11 10.01 -0.82
CA LYS A 80 -1.44 11.37 -0.39
C LYS A 80 -0.38 12.02 0.49
N LEU A 81 -0.34 13.33 0.41
CA LEU A 81 0.47 14.22 1.24
C LEU A 81 -0.48 15.01 2.13
N GLN A 82 -0.38 14.84 3.45
CA GLN A 82 -1.18 15.57 4.43
C GLN A 82 -0.33 16.65 5.09
N PHE A 83 -0.79 17.90 5.01
CA PHE A 83 -0.16 19.07 5.62
C PHE A 83 -0.57 19.23 7.09
N SER A 84 0.15 20.04 7.87
CA SER A 84 -0.24 20.28 9.27
C SER A 84 -1.61 20.97 9.39
N SER A 85 -1.96 21.76 8.37
CA SER A 85 -3.28 22.39 8.15
C SER A 85 -4.42 21.39 7.95
N LYS A 86 -4.12 20.08 7.84
CA LYS A 86 -5.06 18.99 7.52
C LYS A 86 -5.53 18.97 6.07
N VAL A 87 -4.98 19.81 5.21
CA VAL A 87 -5.14 19.69 3.76
C VAL A 87 -4.51 18.37 3.31
N GLU A 88 -5.22 17.60 2.48
CA GLU A 88 -4.72 16.38 1.87
C GLU A 88 -4.64 16.57 0.36
N CYS A 89 -3.49 16.22 -0.21
CA CYS A 89 -3.23 16.33 -1.63
C CYS A 89 -2.86 14.99 -2.22
N LYS A 90 -3.50 14.62 -3.34
CA LYS A 90 -3.19 13.38 -4.06
C LYS A 90 -1.76 13.44 -4.59
N VAL A 91 -0.97 12.43 -4.28
CA VAL A 91 0.39 12.25 -4.78
C VAL A 91 0.34 11.43 -6.07
N LEU A 92 1.00 11.94 -7.10
CA LEU A 92 1.10 11.29 -8.41
C LEU A 92 2.41 10.53 -8.55
N GLU A 93 3.51 11.12 -8.08
CA GLU A 93 4.84 10.60 -8.30
C GLU A 93 5.81 11.09 -7.23
N LEU A 94 6.80 10.25 -6.93
CA LEU A 94 7.93 10.58 -6.06
C LEU A 94 9.22 10.46 -6.88
N TYR A 95 10.12 11.43 -6.73
CA TYR A 95 11.47 11.36 -7.26
C TYR A 95 12.46 11.42 -6.11
N ASP A 96 13.11 10.29 -5.83
CA ASP A 96 14.17 10.19 -4.83
C ASP A 96 15.53 10.38 -5.51
N ARG A 97 16.17 11.51 -5.22
CA ARG A 97 17.52 11.85 -5.65
C ARG A 97 18.58 11.30 -4.68
N GLY A 98 18.20 11.01 -3.43
CA GLY A 98 19.05 10.39 -2.42
C GLY A 98 19.25 8.89 -2.63
N ALA A 99 18.36 8.23 -3.36
CA ALA A 99 18.51 6.84 -3.77
C ALA A 99 19.66 6.68 -4.77
N HIS A 100 20.87 6.51 -4.26
CA HIS A 100 21.93 5.83 -4.99
C HIS A 100 21.52 4.37 -5.17
N TYR A 101 20.84 4.07 -6.28
CA TYR A 101 20.62 2.68 -6.69
C TYR A 101 21.99 2.08 -7.07
N SER A 102 22.72 1.56 -6.07
CA SER A 102 23.83 0.64 -6.33
C SER A 102 23.24 -0.58 -7.03
N LYS A 103 23.76 -0.91 -8.20
CA LYS A 103 23.30 -1.99 -9.05
C LYS A 103 23.64 -3.39 -8.50
N GLU A 104 23.93 -3.51 -7.21
CA GLU A 104 24.34 -4.74 -6.54
C GLU A 104 23.34 -5.04 -5.42
N GLY A 105 22.15 -5.52 -5.83
CA GLY A 105 21.30 -6.29 -4.93
C GLY A 105 22.00 -7.60 -4.60
N ARG A 106 22.12 -7.92 -3.32
CA ARG A 106 22.57 -9.23 -2.83
C ARG A 106 21.83 -9.61 -1.58
#